data_AF-A0A4Q5PYX8-F1
#
_entry.id   AF-A0A4Q5PYX8-F1
#
_cell.length_a   1.000
_cell.length_b   1.000
_cell.length_c   1.000
_cell.angle_alpha   90.00
_cell.angle_beta   90.00
_cell.angle_gamma   90.00
#
_symmetry.space_group_name_H-M   'P 1'
#
loop_
_entity.id
_entity.type
_entity.pdbx_description
1 polymer ?
#
loop_
_entity_poly.entity_id
_entity_poly.type
_entity_poly.pdbx_seq_one_letter_code
_entity_poly.pdbx_strand_id
1 'polypeptide(L)'
;TDLFPTAGDLAQSTFWSGLRPMTPDGPPIVGPTKVGNLHLNTGHGTLGWTMACGTARVVSDQISGKTPDLDVSALAISRYR
;
A
#
# COMPACT_ATOMS: atom_id res chain seq x y z
N THR A 1 9.94 27.85 5.32
CA THR A 1 11.36 28.22 5.27
C THR A 1 12.02 28.15 6.63
N ASP A 2 11.28 28.16 7.75
CA ASP A 2 11.84 28.20 9.11
C ASP A 2 12.81 27.06 9.45
N LEU A 3 12.53 25.82 8.99
CA LEU A 3 13.43 24.68 9.21
C LEU A 3 14.55 24.58 8.16
N PHE A 4 14.26 24.93 6.90
CA PHE A 4 15.20 24.82 5.77
C PHE A 4 15.00 26.00 4.80
N PRO A 5 15.62 27.16 5.05
CA PRO A 5 15.35 28.38 4.29
C PRO A 5 15.88 28.33 2.85
N THR A 6 16.82 27.44 2.55
CA THR A 6 17.52 27.35 1.25
C THR A 6 17.27 26.03 0.51
N ALA A 7 16.34 25.20 0.97
CA ALA A 7 16.13 23.85 0.40
C ALA A 7 15.42 23.82 -0.96
N GLY A 8 14.93 24.95 -1.47
CA GLY A 8 14.32 25.01 -2.79
C GLY A 8 13.81 26.40 -3.16
N ASP A 9 13.62 26.61 -4.46
CA ASP A 9 12.99 27.81 -5.00
C ASP A 9 11.47 27.67 -4.96
N LEU A 10 10.84 28.25 -3.93
CA LEU A 10 9.39 28.20 -3.75
C LEU A 10 8.63 28.94 -4.86
N ALA A 11 9.25 29.93 -5.51
CA ALA A 11 8.63 30.67 -6.61
C ALA A 11 8.43 29.81 -7.87
N GLN A 12 9.18 28.71 -7.99
CA GLN A 12 9.07 27.73 -9.08
C GLN A 12 8.25 26.49 -8.70
N SER A 13 7.69 26.43 -7.49
CA SER A 13 6.93 25.26 -7.04
C SER A 13 5.53 25.21 -7.67
N THR A 14 5.05 24.00 -7.95
CA THR A 14 3.69 23.77 -8.44
C THR A 14 2.85 23.07 -7.38
N PHE A 15 1.63 23.54 -7.14
CA PHE A 15 0.69 22.85 -6.27
C PHE A 15 0.16 21.57 -6.93
N TRP A 16 0.09 20.49 -6.16
CA TRP A 16 -0.52 19.24 -6.59
C TRP A 16 -1.20 18.55 -5.41
N SER A 17 -2.28 17.83 -5.70
CA SER A 17 -2.96 16.96 -4.74
C SER A 17 -3.26 15.60 -5.37
N GLY A 18 -3.34 14.58 -4.52
CA GLY A 18 -3.67 13.21 -4.94
C GLY A 18 -4.39 12.46 -3.84
N LEU A 19 -5.14 11.44 -4.27
CA LEU A 19 -5.90 10.57 -3.38
C LEU A 19 -4.99 9.49 -2.80
N ARG A 20 -5.11 9.25 -1.48
CA ARG A 20 -4.43 8.15 -0.80
C ARG A 20 -5.46 7.09 -0.44
N PRO A 21 -5.46 5.92 -1.11
CA PRO A 21 -6.33 4.83 -0.70
C PRO A 21 -5.89 4.37 0.70
N MET A 22 -6.78 4.52 1.67
CA MET A 22 -6.52 4.21 3.08
C MET A 22 -7.63 3.30 3.59
N THR A 23 -7.29 2.48 4.56
CA THR A 23 -8.24 1.66 5.29
C THR A 23 -8.67 2.34 6.60
N PRO A 24 -9.79 1.92 7.22
CA PRO A 24 -10.23 2.48 8.50
C PRO A 24 -9.24 2.27 9.66
N ASP A 25 -8.46 1.19 9.63
CA ASP A 25 -7.49 0.83 10.67
C ASP A 25 -6.05 1.25 10.35
N GLY A 26 -5.75 1.68 9.12
CA GLY A 26 -4.44 2.14 8.67
C GLY A 26 -3.65 1.17 7.77
N PRO A 27 -3.41 -0.09 8.19
CA PRO A 27 -2.67 -1.07 7.39
C PRO A 27 -3.31 -1.39 6.03
N PRO A 28 -2.54 -1.77 4.99
CA PRO A 28 -3.11 -2.12 3.69
C PRO A 28 -3.98 -3.38 3.75
N ILE A 29 -4.79 -3.58 2.72
CA ILE A 29 -5.47 -4.84 2.44
C ILE A 29 -4.65 -5.59 1.39
N VAL A 30 -4.10 -6.73 1.78
CA VAL A 30 -3.21 -7.57 0.97
C VAL A 30 -3.68 -9.02 1.06
N GLY A 31 -3.97 -9.63 -0.09
CA GLY A 31 -4.23 -11.07 -0.18
C GLY A 31 -5.57 -11.45 -0.81
N PRO A 32 -5.98 -12.72 -0.68
CA PRO A 32 -7.17 -13.24 -1.34
C PRO A 32 -8.46 -12.70 -0.73
N THR A 33 -9.54 -12.76 -1.51
CA THR A 33 -10.90 -12.46 -1.05
C THR A 33 -11.74 -13.74 -0.94
N LYS A 34 -12.98 -13.61 -0.45
CA LYS A 34 -13.96 -14.70 -0.49
C LYS A 34 -14.46 -15.02 -1.92
N VAL A 35 -14.21 -14.12 -2.87
CA VAL A 35 -14.52 -14.33 -4.28
C VAL A 35 -13.34 -15.06 -4.91
N GLY A 36 -13.62 -16.22 -5.54
CA GLY A 36 -12.59 -17.02 -6.20
C GLY A 36 -11.84 -16.21 -7.27
N ASN A 37 -10.53 -16.43 -7.36
CA ASN A 37 -9.63 -15.75 -8.29
C ASN A 37 -9.56 -14.21 -8.15
N LEU A 38 -9.98 -13.65 -7.01
CA LEU A 38 -9.85 -12.22 -6.71
C LEU A 38 -8.90 -11.98 -5.53
N HIS A 39 -7.84 -11.21 -5.77
CA HIS A 39 -6.88 -10.74 -4.78
C HIS A 39 -6.92 -9.21 -4.67
N LEU A 40 -6.55 -8.69 -3.51
CA LEU A 40 -6.46 -7.25 -3.24
C LEU A 40 -5.02 -6.89 -2.88
N ASN A 41 -4.58 -5.73 -3.38
CA ASN A 41 -3.33 -5.07 -3.00
C ASN A 41 -3.59 -3.56 -2.99
N THR A 42 -4.21 -3.06 -1.92
CA THR A 42 -4.68 -1.67 -1.85
C THR A 42 -4.65 -1.14 -0.41
N GLY A 43 -4.95 0.14 -0.21
CA GLY A 43 -5.12 0.73 1.12
C GLY A 43 -3.82 1.12 1.83
N HIS A 44 -2.68 1.16 1.12
CA HIS A 44 -1.36 1.43 1.72
C HIS A 44 -1.16 2.87 2.23
N GLY A 45 -2.11 3.77 2.00
CA GLY A 45 -2.08 5.13 2.50
C GLY A 45 -0.81 5.90 2.09
N THR A 46 -0.17 6.53 3.08
CA THR A 46 1.07 7.30 2.89
C THR A 46 2.30 6.43 2.62
N LEU A 47 2.21 5.13 2.92
CA LEU A 47 3.33 4.18 2.84
C LEU A 47 3.30 3.33 1.55
N GLY A 48 2.45 3.68 0.58
CA GLY A 48 2.30 2.95 -0.68
C GLY A 48 3.62 2.73 -1.42
N TRP A 49 4.46 3.76 -1.53
CA TRP A 49 5.75 3.63 -2.21
C TRP A 49 6.72 2.73 -1.42
N THR A 50 6.78 2.90 -0.10
CA THR A 50 7.62 2.08 0.80
C THR A 50 7.25 0.60 0.75
N MET A 51 5.95 0.27 0.69
CA MET A 51 5.45 -1.11 0.80
C MET A 51 5.19 -1.79 -0.56
N ALA A 52 5.38 -1.08 -1.68
CA ALA A 52 5.00 -1.54 -3.02
C ALA A 52 5.61 -2.90 -3.38
N CYS A 53 6.94 -3.02 -3.32
CA CYS A 53 7.64 -4.22 -3.75
C CYS A 53 7.32 -5.44 -2.88
N GLY A 54 7.27 -5.25 -1.56
CA GLY A 54 6.98 -6.34 -0.62
C GLY A 54 5.57 -6.91 -0.81
N THR A 55 4.56 -6.04 -0.89
CA THR A 55 3.17 -6.49 -1.07
C THR A 55 2.91 -7.06 -2.46
N ALA A 56 3.55 -6.52 -3.51
CA ALA A 56 3.48 -7.08 -4.86
C ALA A 56 4.11 -8.49 -4.94
N ARG A 57 5.24 -8.71 -4.26
CA ARG A 57 5.90 -10.02 -4.20
C ARG A 57 4.98 -11.08 -3.61
N VAL A 58 4.35 -10.76 -2.48
CA VAL A 58 3.45 -11.67 -1.77
C VAL A 58 2.21 -12.00 -2.59
N VAL A 59 1.54 -11.01 -3.18
CA VAL A 59 0.35 -11.25 -4.01
C VAL A 59 0.69 -12.04 -5.28
N SER A 60 1.85 -11.77 -5.89
CA SER A 60 2.35 -12.53 -7.05
C SER A 60 2.58 -14.01 -6.71
N ASP A 61 3.12 -14.32 -5.53
CA ASP A 61 3.25 -15.70 -5.06
C ASP A 61 1.90 -16.39 -4.90
N GLN A 62 0.98 -15.74 -4.19
CA GLN A 62 -0.37 -16.28 -3.96
C GLN A 62 -1.09 -16.59 -5.28
N ILE A 63 -1.04 -15.66 -6.24
CA ILE A 63 -1.61 -15.85 -7.58
C ILE A 63 -0.93 -17.01 -8.33
N SER A 64 0.38 -17.17 -8.17
CA SER A 64 1.16 -18.22 -8.83
C SER A 64 1.09 -19.58 -8.12
N GLY A 65 0.33 -19.72 -7.03
CA GLY A 65 0.28 -20.94 -6.22
C GLY A 65 1.59 -21.22 -5.45
N LYS A 66 2.43 -20.20 -5.26
CA LYS A 66 3.66 -20.28 -4.47
C LYS A 66 3.39 -19.82 -3.04
N THR A 67 4.03 -20.46 -2.06
CA THR A 67 3.99 -20.00 -0.67
C THR A 67 4.81 -18.71 -0.55
N PRO A 68 4.24 -17.58 -0.08
CA PRO A 68 4.99 -16.36 0.16
C PRO A 68 5.99 -16.50 1.31
N ASP A 69 7.12 -15.78 1.23
CA ASP A 69 8.13 -15.76 2.30
C ASP A 69 7.65 -15.05 3.59
N LEU A 70 6.62 -14.20 3.46
CA LEU A 70 6.03 -13.45 4.57
C LEU A 70 4.55 -13.81 4.71
N ASP A 71 4.14 -14.15 5.94
CA ASP A 71 2.73 -14.28 6.27
C ASP A 71 2.08 -12.90 6.37
N VAL A 72 1.12 -12.65 5.47
CA VAL A 72 0.31 -11.43 5.42
C VAL A 72 -1.15 -11.68 5.77
N SER A 73 -1.48 -12.83 6.38
CA SER A 73 -2.85 -13.20 6.73
C SER A 73 -3.57 -12.13 7.56
N ALA A 74 -2.84 -11.45 8.46
CA ALA A 74 -3.35 -10.34 9.25
C ALA A 74 -3.71 -9.08 8.43
N LEU A 75 -3.20 -8.98 7.19
CA LEU A 75 -3.50 -7.90 6.24
C LEU A 75 -4.60 -8.27 5.25
N ALA A 76 -5.16 -9.48 5.29
CA ALA A 76 -6.23 -9.87 4.38
C ALA A 76 -7.56 -9.14 4.69
N ILE A 77 -8.44 -9.05 3.69
CA ILE A 77 -9.77 -8.42 3.82
C ILE A 77 -10.65 -9.11 4.87
N SER A 78 -10.36 -10.37 5.20
CA SER A 78 -11.06 -11.14 6.22
C SER A 78 -10.96 -10.53 7.62
N ARG A 79 -9.99 -9.64 7.88
CA ARG A 79 -9.83 -9.00 9.20
C ARG A 79 -10.99 -8.09 9.61
N TYR A 80 -11.85 -7.67 8.67
CA TYR A 80 -13.04 -6.85 8.94
C TYR A 80 -14.32 -7.67 9.11
N ARG A 81 -14.22 -8.99 9.32
CA ARG A 81 -15.37 -9.89 9.38
C ARG A 81 -15.31 -10.83 10.56
#